data_AF-W7LB33-F1
#
_entry.id   AF-W7LB33-F1
#
_cell.length_a   1.000
_cell.length_b   1.000
_cell.length_c   1.000
_cell.angle_alpha   90.00
_cell.angle_beta   90.00
_cell.angle_gamma   90.00
#
_symmetry.space_group_name_H-M   'P 1'
#
loop_
_entity.id
_entity.type
_entity.pdbx_description
1 polymer ?
#
loop_
_entity_poly.entity_id
_entity_poly.type
_entity_poly.pdbx_seq_one_letter_code
_entity_poly.pdbx_strand_id
1 'polypeptide(L)'
;MNKKFLLLLSFCILLLGTALSVNAETAPKGKSPAQEPKHEHHHRMIDESLMKTLQEQGFTKKEIFIAAHIAKFSNNQVAEVLNFYKKNNSSWEKTAQQYGVDLEKIKKHHHHMDKFLEANKQVVLQKISEHSGKSTQVLQGYLEKGVPLRFLVSGAAMAKAANKDLGEIIQMREQGKSLPEIKTELNLDKEKIHAEMKKLVDEIHKEIRKAN
;
A
#
# COMPACT_ATOMS: atom_id res chain seq x y z
N MET A 1 73.32 9.33 6.51
CA MET A 1 73.09 10.61 7.22
C MET A 1 71.82 10.43 8.04
N ASN A 2 71.94 10.39 9.37
CA ASN A 2 70.93 9.89 10.30
C ASN A 2 70.42 11.00 11.23
N LYS A 3 69.15 10.87 11.62
CA LYS A 3 68.48 11.37 12.85
C LYS A 3 68.30 12.88 13.00
N LYS A 4 67.04 13.32 13.17
CA LYS A 4 66.61 14.10 14.36
C LYS A 4 65.19 13.72 14.78
N PHE A 5 65.16 12.95 15.86
CA PHE A 5 64.10 12.72 16.83
C PHE A 5 64.50 13.54 18.07
N LEU A 6 63.59 14.19 18.80
CA LEU A 6 63.64 14.60 20.23
C LEU A 6 62.64 15.76 20.49
N LEU A 7 61.57 15.57 21.28
CA LEU A 7 61.38 15.76 22.75
C LEU A 7 60.54 17.04 23.03
N LEU A 8 59.32 17.00 23.61
CA LEU A 8 58.86 16.72 25.00
C LEU A 8 59.01 17.90 25.98
N LEU A 9 57.89 18.31 26.60
CA LEU A 9 57.69 18.79 28.01
C LEU A 9 56.28 19.43 28.09
N SER A 10 55.24 18.77 28.63
CA SER A 10 54.93 18.50 30.05
C SER A 10 54.85 19.75 30.92
N PHE A 11 53.64 20.17 31.29
CA PHE A 11 53.35 20.55 32.68
C PHE A 11 51.88 20.32 33.05
N CYS A 12 51.72 19.69 34.22
CA CYS A 12 50.46 19.30 34.85
C CYS A 12 49.78 20.49 35.52
N ILE A 13 48.44 20.56 35.47
CA ILE A 13 47.68 21.07 36.62
C ILE A 13 46.56 20.07 36.93
N LEU A 14 46.80 19.33 38.00
CA LEU A 14 45.79 18.68 38.84
C LEU A 14 44.87 19.74 39.44
N LEU A 15 43.57 19.57 39.28
CA LEU A 15 42.61 19.96 40.31
C LEU A 15 41.64 18.80 40.53
N LEU A 16 41.91 18.04 41.59
CA LEU A 16 40.89 17.22 42.25
C LEU A 16 39.95 18.17 43.00
N GLY A 17 38.66 18.05 42.72
CA GLY A 17 37.57 18.47 43.59
C GLY A 17 36.62 17.30 43.78
N THR A 18 36.52 16.82 45.01
CA THR A 18 35.89 15.59 45.46
C THR A 18 34.36 15.63 45.50
N ALA A 19 33.76 14.49 45.12
CA ALA A 19 32.58 13.78 45.66
C ALA A 19 31.30 14.54 46.04
N LEU A 20 30.15 14.05 45.53
CA LEU A 20 28.96 13.52 46.23
C LEU A 20 27.98 13.02 45.12
N SER A 21 27.78 11.71 44.97
CA SER A 21 26.62 10.92 45.47
C SER A 21 25.43 10.84 44.50
N VAL A 22 25.30 9.65 43.91
CA VAL A 22 24.07 8.89 43.56
C VAL A 22 22.73 9.65 43.55
N ASN A 23 22.08 9.70 42.38
CA ASN A 23 20.74 9.14 42.21
C ASN A 23 20.48 8.82 40.73
N ALA A 24 20.02 7.58 40.49
CA ALA A 24 19.43 7.17 39.24
C ALA A 24 18.06 7.85 39.12
N GLU A 25 17.90 8.74 38.14
CA GLU A 25 16.59 9.25 37.78
C GLU A 25 16.48 9.33 36.26
N THR A 26 15.61 8.47 35.76
CA THR A 26 15.00 8.41 34.44
C THR A 26 15.24 9.62 33.53
N ALA A 27 15.95 9.38 32.42
CA ALA A 27 15.96 10.29 31.29
C ALA A 27 14.52 10.61 30.84
N PRO A 28 14.20 11.87 30.53
CA PRO A 28 12.85 12.23 30.13
C PRO A 28 12.56 11.61 28.76
N LYS A 29 11.52 10.76 28.71
CA LYS A 29 10.83 10.39 27.46
C LYS A 29 10.45 11.69 26.75
N GLY A 30 11.15 11.98 25.65
CA GLY A 30 10.76 13.05 24.73
C GLY A 30 9.30 12.88 24.34
N LYS A 31 8.49 13.86 24.68
CA LYS A 31 7.07 13.93 24.30
C LYS A 31 6.99 13.98 22.77
N SER A 32 6.24 13.06 22.17
CA SER A 32 5.85 13.14 20.76
C SER A 32 5.21 14.50 20.47
N PRO A 33 5.55 15.16 19.36
CA PRO A 33 4.78 16.32 18.93
C PRO A 33 3.34 15.90 18.66
N ALA A 34 2.40 16.61 19.29
CA ALA A 34 0.99 16.48 19.04
C ALA A 34 0.70 16.68 17.54
N GLN A 35 0.16 15.65 16.90
CA GLN A 35 -0.38 15.76 15.55
C GLN A 35 -1.77 16.39 15.66
N GLU A 36 -1.92 17.59 15.11
CA GLU A 36 -3.23 18.18 14.80
C GLU A 36 -3.99 17.26 13.82
N PRO A 37 -5.34 17.19 13.89
CA PRO A 37 -6.12 16.21 13.15
C PRO A 37 -6.22 16.65 11.67
N LYS A 38 -5.29 16.19 10.83
CA LYS A 38 -5.48 16.18 9.38
C LYS A 38 -6.30 14.95 9.01
N HIS A 39 -7.45 15.19 8.37
CA HIS A 39 -8.38 14.20 7.85
C HIS A 39 -7.67 12.92 7.35
N GLU A 40 -7.77 11.85 8.15
CA GLU A 40 -7.23 10.54 7.82
C GLU A 40 -8.07 9.87 6.75
N HIS A 41 -7.45 9.58 5.61
CA HIS A 41 -7.97 8.58 4.69
C HIS A 41 -7.86 7.20 5.36
N HIS A 42 -8.92 6.77 6.05
CA HIS A 42 -9.02 5.55 6.88
C HIS A 42 -8.79 4.19 6.17
N HIS A 43 -8.12 4.16 5.01
CA HIS A 43 -7.86 2.94 4.25
C HIS A 43 -6.39 2.73 3.86
N ARG A 44 -5.47 3.61 4.27
CA ARG A 44 -4.03 3.41 4.00
C ARG A 44 -3.37 2.67 5.17
N MET A 45 -2.87 1.46 4.93
CA MET A 45 -2.07 0.71 5.92
C MET A 45 -0.73 1.37 6.24
N ILE A 46 -0.23 2.23 5.33
CA ILE A 46 1.03 2.97 5.46
C ILE A 46 0.79 4.37 4.89
N ASP A 47 1.24 5.41 5.61
CA ASP A 47 1.20 6.79 5.15
C ASP A 47 2.23 7.06 4.04
N GLU A 48 2.03 8.12 3.25
CA GLU A 48 2.88 8.41 2.08
C GLU A 48 4.33 8.75 2.46
N SER A 49 4.54 9.40 3.60
CA SER A 49 5.88 9.78 4.06
C SER A 49 6.68 8.53 4.43
N LEU A 50 6.09 7.63 5.23
CA LEU A 50 6.71 6.36 5.61
C LEU A 50 6.98 5.48 4.39
N MET A 51 6.05 5.41 3.44
CA MET A 51 6.26 4.71 2.17
C MET A 51 7.50 5.23 1.46
N LYS A 52 7.64 6.56 1.30
CA LYS A 52 8.78 7.17 0.61
C LYS A 52 10.10 6.89 1.32
N THR A 53 10.15 7.05 2.65
CA THR A 53 11.34 6.76 3.45
C THR A 53 11.78 5.30 3.32
N LEU A 54 10.84 4.34 3.37
CA LEU A 54 11.17 2.92 3.22
C LEU A 54 11.64 2.59 1.79
N GLN A 55 11.09 3.25 0.77
CA GLN A 55 11.58 3.10 -0.60
C GLN A 55 13.00 3.63 -0.77
N GLU A 56 13.33 4.77 -0.16
CA GLU A 56 14.68 5.35 -0.15
C GLU A 56 15.70 4.44 0.57
N GLN A 57 15.24 3.63 1.53
CA GLN A 57 16.03 2.57 2.19
C GLN A 57 16.20 1.30 1.32
N GLY A 58 15.69 1.32 0.09
CA GLY A 58 15.85 0.25 -0.89
C GLY A 58 14.84 -0.88 -0.74
N PHE A 59 13.70 -0.67 -0.07
CA PHE A 59 12.60 -1.63 -0.06
C PHE A 59 11.64 -1.37 -1.23
N THR A 60 11.15 -2.42 -1.86
CA THR A 60 10.11 -2.31 -2.88
C THR A 60 8.75 -2.06 -2.24
N LYS A 61 7.82 -1.44 -2.99
CA LYS A 61 6.43 -1.26 -2.53
C LYS A 61 5.78 -2.58 -2.09
N LYS A 62 6.06 -3.67 -2.81
CA LYS A 62 5.53 -5.00 -2.50
C LYS A 62 6.01 -5.48 -1.12
N GLU A 63 7.30 -5.37 -0.83
CA GLU A 63 7.87 -5.76 0.46
C GLU A 63 7.30 -4.90 1.60
N ILE A 64 7.20 -3.58 1.37
CA ILE A 64 6.59 -2.64 2.31
C ILE A 64 5.14 -3.03 2.62
N PHE A 65 4.33 -3.40 1.62
CA PHE A 65 2.94 -3.83 1.82
C PHE A 65 2.83 -5.17 2.56
N ILE A 66 3.69 -6.15 2.28
CA ILE A 66 3.67 -7.44 3.00
C ILE A 66 4.04 -7.21 4.46
N ALA A 67 5.10 -6.42 4.71
CA ALA A 67 5.51 -6.04 6.06
C ALA A 67 4.42 -5.26 6.79
N ALA A 68 3.68 -4.37 6.10
CA ALA A 68 2.54 -3.66 6.68
C ALA A 68 1.46 -4.60 7.22
N HIS A 69 1.12 -5.64 6.47
CA HIS A 69 0.12 -6.62 6.90
C HIS A 69 0.63 -7.41 8.10
N ILE A 70 1.87 -7.92 8.04
CA ILE A 70 2.47 -8.66 9.17
C ILE A 70 2.50 -7.76 10.42
N ALA A 71 2.97 -6.52 10.29
CA ALA A 71 2.99 -5.52 11.36
C ALA A 71 1.59 -5.29 11.97
N LYS A 72 0.58 -5.09 11.12
CA LYS A 72 -0.82 -4.92 11.55
C LYS A 72 -1.35 -6.11 12.35
N PHE A 73 -1.11 -7.34 11.88
CA PHE A 73 -1.63 -8.55 12.52
C PHE A 73 -0.82 -9.03 13.72
N SER A 74 0.44 -8.58 13.84
CA SER A 74 1.31 -8.88 14.98
C SER A 74 1.43 -7.73 15.99
N ASN A 75 0.79 -6.58 15.72
CA ASN A 75 0.92 -5.34 16.50
C ASN A 75 2.39 -4.84 16.63
N ASN A 76 3.17 -4.98 15.57
CA ASN A 76 4.57 -4.52 15.48
C ASN A 76 4.71 -3.35 14.49
N GLN A 77 5.91 -2.77 14.42
CA GLN A 77 6.24 -1.70 13.47
C GLN A 77 6.66 -2.26 12.11
N VAL A 78 6.25 -1.61 11.03
CA VAL A 78 6.59 -2.02 9.64
C VAL A 78 8.11 -2.09 9.44
N ALA A 79 8.84 -1.10 9.95
CA ALA A 79 10.30 -1.05 9.84
C ALA A 79 10.99 -2.23 10.55
N GLU A 80 10.42 -2.70 11.66
CA GLU A 80 10.96 -3.85 12.39
C GLU A 80 10.84 -5.13 11.58
N VAL A 81 9.65 -5.37 10.99
CA VAL A 81 9.40 -6.52 10.12
C VAL A 81 10.31 -6.51 8.88
N LEU A 82 10.48 -5.33 8.27
CA LEU A 82 11.37 -5.15 7.10
C LEU A 82 12.84 -5.42 7.45
N ASN A 83 13.30 -4.92 8.59
CA ASN A 83 14.66 -5.15 9.08
C ASN A 83 14.90 -6.62 9.36
N PHE A 84 13.94 -7.30 10.00
CA PHE A 84 14.03 -8.76 10.23
C PHE A 84 14.12 -9.53 8.91
N TYR A 85 13.23 -9.22 7.96
CA TYR A 85 13.22 -9.87 6.64
C TYR A 85 14.57 -9.73 5.93
N LYS A 86 15.12 -8.51 5.88
CA LYS A 86 16.37 -8.20 5.15
C LYS A 86 17.61 -8.74 5.87
N LYS A 87 17.71 -8.57 7.19
CA LYS A 87 18.86 -9.01 8.00
C LYS A 87 19.06 -10.52 7.95
N ASN A 88 17.97 -11.29 7.94
CA ASN A 88 18.02 -12.74 8.01
C ASN A 88 17.97 -13.42 6.62
N ASN A 89 17.94 -12.64 5.53
CA ASN A 89 17.70 -13.15 4.18
C ASN A 89 16.52 -14.14 4.13
N SER A 90 15.43 -13.77 4.82
CA SER A 90 14.31 -14.66 5.13
C SER A 90 13.29 -14.70 4.00
N SER A 91 12.48 -15.75 3.93
CA SER A 91 11.25 -15.72 3.13
C SER A 91 10.15 -14.98 3.88
N TRP A 92 9.12 -14.51 3.16
CA TRP A 92 7.97 -13.87 3.79
C TRP A 92 7.22 -14.81 4.73
N GLU A 93 7.12 -16.09 4.39
CA GLU A 93 6.54 -17.15 5.22
C GLU A 93 7.25 -17.27 6.56
N LYS A 94 8.58 -17.36 6.55
CA LYS A 94 9.39 -17.43 7.77
C LYS A 94 9.30 -16.14 8.59
N THR A 95 9.34 -14.98 7.92
CA THR A 95 9.17 -13.69 8.59
C THR A 95 7.80 -13.62 9.28
N ALA A 96 6.72 -14.00 8.62
CA ALA A 96 5.39 -13.98 9.22
C ALA A 96 5.26 -14.95 10.40
N GLN A 97 5.83 -16.15 10.28
CA GLN A 97 5.87 -17.13 11.38
C GLN A 97 6.58 -16.59 12.61
N GLN A 98 7.71 -15.88 12.44
CA GLN A 98 8.43 -15.22 13.55
C GLN A 98 7.53 -14.26 14.34
N TYR A 99 6.61 -13.58 13.64
CA TYR A 99 5.67 -12.63 14.22
C TYR A 99 4.30 -13.27 14.58
N GLY A 100 4.18 -14.60 14.52
CA GLY A 100 2.93 -15.31 14.82
C GLY A 100 1.80 -15.08 13.80
N VAL A 101 2.14 -14.64 12.59
CA VAL A 101 1.17 -14.29 11.53
C VAL A 101 1.08 -15.41 10.48
N ASP A 102 -0.15 -15.82 10.19
CA ASP A 102 -0.46 -16.73 9.09
C ASP A 102 -0.66 -15.94 7.78
N LEU A 103 0.34 -15.98 6.88
CA LEU A 103 0.29 -15.28 5.59
C LEU A 103 -0.79 -15.80 4.65
N GLU A 104 -1.23 -17.05 4.77
CA GLU A 104 -2.31 -17.58 3.94
C GLU A 104 -3.65 -16.93 4.29
N LYS A 105 -3.85 -16.50 5.54
CA LYS A 105 -5.01 -15.67 5.92
C LYS A 105 -4.93 -14.27 5.31
N ILE A 106 -3.73 -13.69 5.18
CA ILE A 106 -3.53 -12.40 4.52
C ILE A 106 -3.81 -12.50 3.01
N LYS A 107 -3.28 -13.53 2.33
CA LYS A 107 -3.50 -13.76 0.89
C LYS A 107 -4.99 -13.95 0.57
N LYS A 108 -5.74 -14.69 1.40
CA LYS A 108 -7.19 -14.91 1.23
C LYS A 108 -8.03 -13.63 1.34
N HIS A 109 -7.51 -12.58 2.00
CA HIS A 109 -8.21 -11.30 2.16
C HIS A 109 -8.28 -10.49 0.84
N HIS A 110 -7.45 -10.81 -0.16
CA HIS A 110 -7.44 -10.09 -1.44
C HIS A 110 -8.54 -10.53 -2.42
N HIS A 111 -9.23 -11.65 -2.16
CA HIS A 111 -10.24 -12.22 -3.07
C HIS A 111 -11.69 -11.90 -2.70
N HIS A 112 -11.94 -11.11 -1.65
CA HIS A 112 -13.32 -10.78 -1.26
C HIS A 112 -14.07 -10.03 -2.37
N MET A 113 -13.41 -9.09 -3.06
CA MET A 113 -14.04 -8.34 -4.14
C MET A 113 -14.35 -9.24 -5.34
N ASP A 114 -13.40 -10.05 -5.80
CA ASP A 114 -13.64 -10.93 -6.96
C ASP A 114 -14.78 -11.92 -6.67
N LYS A 115 -14.81 -12.52 -5.48
CA LYS A 115 -15.91 -13.39 -5.04
C LYS A 115 -17.24 -12.65 -4.96
N PHE A 116 -17.24 -11.44 -4.40
CA PHE A 116 -18.44 -10.61 -4.31
C PHE A 116 -18.99 -10.26 -5.70
N LEU A 117 -18.11 -9.86 -6.63
CA LEU A 117 -18.51 -9.49 -7.99
C LEU A 117 -19.05 -10.71 -8.75
N GLU A 118 -18.39 -11.86 -8.67
CA GLU A 118 -18.85 -13.08 -9.34
C GLU A 118 -20.17 -13.61 -8.75
N ALA A 119 -20.33 -13.58 -7.43
CA ALA A 119 -21.58 -13.99 -6.77
C ALA A 119 -22.78 -13.11 -7.20
N ASN A 120 -22.52 -11.87 -7.60
CA ASN A 120 -23.54 -10.89 -8.01
C ASN A 120 -23.41 -10.49 -9.49
N LYS A 121 -22.83 -11.37 -10.32
CA LYS A 121 -22.39 -11.05 -11.68
C LYS A 121 -23.44 -10.37 -12.56
N GLN A 122 -24.69 -10.82 -12.50
CA GLN A 122 -25.76 -10.24 -13.31
C GLN A 122 -26.04 -8.77 -12.93
N VAL A 123 -26.13 -8.47 -11.63
CA VAL A 123 -26.32 -7.09 -11.14
C VAL A 123 -25.11 -6.24 -11.47
N VAL A 124 -23.91 -6.78 -11.31
CA VAL A 124 -22.66 -6.08 -11.67
C VAL A 124 -22.64 -5.72 -13.16
N LEU A 125 -22.94 -6.66 -14.04
CA LEU A 125 -22.99 -6.41 -15.49
C LEU A 125 -24.05 -5.38 -15.86
N GLN A 126 -25.22 -5.42 -15.22
CA GLN A 126 -26.27 -4.43 -15.43
C GLN A 126 -25.81 -3.02 -15.02
N LYS A 127 -25.12 -2.88 -13.87
CA LYS A 127 -24.61 -1.58 -13.42
C LYS A 127 -23.44 -1.06 -14.26
N ILE A 128 -22.56 -1.95 -14.71
CA ILE A 128 -21.53 -1.58 -15.69
C ILE A 128 -22.20 -1.11 -17.00
N SER A 129 -23.27 -1.77 -17.43
CA SER A 129 -24.02 -1.40 -18.63
C SER A 129 -24.58 0.02 -18.52
N GLU A 130 -25.29 0.31 -17.44
CA GLU A 130 -25.84 1.64 -17.14
C GLU A 130 -24.75 2.72 -17.05
N HIS A 131 -23.61 2.39 -16.45
CA HIS A 131 -22.52 3.35 -16.22
C HIS A 131 -21.70 3.63 -17.49
N SER A 132 -21.45 2.61 -18.30
CA SER A 132 -20.58 2.68 -19.50
C SER A 132 -21.34 2.90 -20.81
N GLY A 133 -22.67 2.70 -20.83
CA GLY A 133 -23.48 2.73 -22.04
C GLY A 133 -23.34 1.50 -22.95
N LYS A 134 -22.54 0.49 -22.57
CA LYS A 134 -22.44 -0.78 -23.30
C LYS A 134 -23.58 -1.71 -22.92
N SER A 135 -24.12 -2.49 -23.85
CA SER A 135 -25.11 -3.51 -23.51
C SER A 135 -24.49 -4.65 -22.69
N THR A 136 -25.30 -5.32 -21.87
CA THR A 136 -24.87 -6.50 -21.10
C THR A 136 -24.33 -7.62 -21.99
N GLN A 137 -24.84 -7.77 -23.22
CA GLN A 137 -24.33 -8.72 -24.21
C GLN A 137 -22.89 -8.40 -24.64
N VAL A 138 -22.57 -7.12 -24.89
CA VAL A 138 -21.20 -6.69 -25.22
C VAL A 138 -20.24 -6.96 -24.06
N LEU A 139 -20.68 -6.65 -22.84
CA LEU A 139 -19.88 -6.90 -21.63
C LEU A 139 -19.62 -8.39 -21.42
N GLN A 140 -20.63 -9.24 -21.65
CA GLN A 140 -20.50 -10.68 -21.61
C GLN A 140 -19.47 -11.19 -22.64
N GLY A 141 -19.46 -10.62 -23.85
CA GLY A 141 -18.44 -10.90 -24.85
C GLY A 141 -17.01 -10.54 -24.41
N TYR A 142 -16.83 -9.47 -23.61
CA TYR A 142 -15.52 -9.17 -23.02
C TYR A 142 -15.09 -10.21 -21.99
N LEU A 143 -16.02 -10.71 -21.17
CA LEU A 143 -15.73 -11.77 -20.21
C LEU A 143 -15.31 -13.07 -20.90
N GLU A 144 -15.97 -13.43 -22.00
CA GLU A 144 -15.65 -14.61 -22.81
C GLU A 144 -14.27 -14.54 -23.45
N LYS A 145 -13.81 -13.32 -23.77
CA LYS A 145 -12.44 -13.04 -24.21
C LYS A 145 -11.41 -13.05 -23.07
N GLY A 146 -11.81 -13.40 -21.85
CA GLY A 146 -10.93 -13.49 -20.69
C GLY A 146 -10.67 -12.16 -19.99
N VAL A 147 -11.44 -11.11 -20.28
CA VAL A 147 -11.37 -9.87 -19.50
C VAL A 147 -12.00 -10.11 -18.13
N PRO A 148 -11.27 -9.94 -17.01
CA PRO A 148 -11.85 -10.20 -15.69
C PRO A 148 -12.97 -9.23 -15.34
N LEU A 149 -14.01 -9.70 -14.64
CA LEU A 149 -15.15 -8.85 -14.24
C LEU A 149 -14.72 -7.63 -13.42
N ARG A 150 -13.78 -7.81 -12.48
CA ARG A 150 -13.17 -6.70 -11.72
C ARG A 150 -12.48 -5.67 -12.61
N PHE A 151 -11.89 -6.11 -13.72
CA PHE A 151 -11.34 -5.18 -14.70
C PHE A 151 -12.45 -4.44 -15.43
N LEU A 152 -13.57 -5.07 -15.81
CA LEU A 152 -14.69 -4.35 -16.43
C LEU A 152 -15.23 -3.24 -15.54
N VAL A 153 -15.36 -3.48 -14.22
CA VAL A 153 -15.71 -2.43 -13.24
C VAL A 153 -14.70 -1.29 -13.28
N SER A 154 -13.41 -1.61 -13.24
CA SER A 154 -12.33 -0.60 -13.24
C SER A 154 -12.22 0.15 -14.57
N GLY A 155 -12.37 -0.56 -15.68
CA GLY A 155 -12.33 -0.03 -17.02
C GLY A 155 -13.51 0.90 -17.29
N ALA A 156 -14.71 0.58 -16.80
CA ALA A 156 -15.88 1.44 -16.91
C ALA A 156 -15.69 2.77 -16.18
N ALA A 157 -15.18 2.72 -14.94
CA ALA A 157 -14.84 3.94 -14.20
C ALA A 157 -13.76 4.78 -14.90
N MET A 158 -12.72 4.14 -15.45
CA MET A 158 -11.67 4.83 -16.22
C MET A 158 -12.20 5.44 -17.50
N ALA A 159 -13.04 4.71 -18.26
CA ALA A 159 -13.68 5.20 -19.47
C ALA A 159 -14.53 6.44 -19.16
N LYS A 160 -15.33 6.40 -18.10
CA LYS A 160 -16.15 7.54 -17.67
C LYS A 160 -15.30 8.75 -17.26
N ALA A 161 -14.28 8.53 -16.44
CA ALA A 161 -13.36 9.58 -16.01
C ALA A 161 -12.55 10.19 -17.18
N ALA A 162 -12.25 9.39 -18.20
CA ALA A 162 -11.56 9.79 -19.42
C ALA A 162 -12.48 10.46 -20.46
N ASN A 163 -13.79 10.42 -20.26
CA ASN A 163 -14.80 10.70 -21.29
C ASN A 163 -14.52 9.91 -22.60
N LYS A 164 -14.23 8.61 -22.45
CA LYS A 164 -13.93 7.67 -23.54
C LYS A 164 -14.89 6.49 -23.54
N ASP A 165 -14.91 5.76 -24.65
CA ASP A 165 -15.67 4.51 -24.75
C ASP A 165 -14.98 3.39 -23.96
N LEU A 166 -15.77 2.54 -23.26
CA LEU A 166 -15.22 1.39 -22.53
C LEU A 166 -14.43 0.44 -23.46
N GLY A 167 -14.87 0.29 -24.70
CA GLY A 167 -14.20 -0.54 -25.71
C GLY A 167 -12.76 -0.08 -25.97
N GLU A 168 -12.47 1.22 -25.91
CA GLU A 168 -11.10 1.74 -26.03
C GLU A 168 -10.22 1.24 -24.87
N ILE A 169 -10.74 1.24 -23.63
CA ILE A 169 -10.01 0.74 -22.47
C ILE A 169 -9.77 -0.77 -22.56
N ILE A 170 -10.76 -1.52 -23.08
CA ILE A 170 -10.62 -2.97 -23.33
C ILE A 170 -9.55 -3.23 -24.38
N GLN A 171 -9.55 -2.48 -25.49
CA GLN A 171 -8.56 -2.62 -26.56
C GLN A 171 -7.14 -2.36 -26.05
N MET A 172 -6.94 -1.34 -25.19
CA MET A 172 -5.63 -1.10 -24.58
C MET A 172 -5.16 -2.27 -23.70
N ARG A 173 -6.07 -2.91 -22.95
CA ARG A 173 -5.75 -4.14 -22.21
C ARG A 173 -5.41 -5.29 -23.16
N GLU A 174 -6.18 -5.48 -24.23
CA GLU A 174 -5.95 -6.55 -25.22
C GLU A 174 -4.59 -6.38 -25.91
N GLN A 175 -4.08 -5.15 -26.01
CA GLN A 175 -2.71 -4.82 -26.43
C GLN A 175 -1.64 -5.11 -25.36
N GLY A 176 -2.01 -5.69 -24.23
CA GLY A 176 -1.11 -6.08 -23.14
C GLY A 176 -0.88 -5.00 -22.08
N LYS A 177 -1.49 -3.82 -22.19
CA LYS A 177 -1.28 -2.73 -21.22
C LYS A 177 -1.95 -3.04 -19.88
N SER A 178 -1.22 -2.80 -18.80
CA SER A 178 -1.73 -2.85 -17.44
C SER A 178 -2.56 -1.61 -17.09
N LEU A 179 -3.37 -1.69 -16.04
CA LEU A 179 -4.16 -0.53 -15.57
C LEU A 179 -3.32 0.73 -15.27
N PRO A 180 -2.14 0.63 -14.62
CA PRO A 180 -1.27 1.79 -14.45
C PRO A 180 -0.78 2.40 -15.77
N GLU A 181 -0.48 1.58 -16.77
CA GLU A 181 -0.05 2.06 -18.09
C GLU A 181 -1.19 2.77 -18.81
N ILE A 182 -2.38 2.17 -18.85
CA ILE A 182 -3.58 2.78 -19.44
C ILE A 182 -3.88 4.13 -18.75
N LYS A 183 -3.84 4.16 -17.42
CA LYS A 183 -4.04 5.40 -16.65
C LYS A 183 -3.05 6.49 -17.07
N THR A 184 -1.78 6.13 -17.21
CA THR A 184 -0.70 7.05 -17.56
C THR A 184 -0.85 7.57 -18.98
N GLU A 185 -1.12 6.68 -19.93
CA GLU A 185 -1.31 7.01 -21.34
C GLU A 185 -2.51 7.93 -21.57
N LEU A 186 -3.59 7.73 -20.81
CA LEU A 186 -4.78 8.56 -20.86
C LEU A 186 -4.68 9.83 -19.99
N ASN A 187 -3.54 10.07 -19.35
CA ASN A 187 -3.30 11.18 -18.41
C ASN A 187 -4.44 11.35 -17.38
N LEU A 188 -4.90 10.23 -16.81
CA LEU A 188 -6.09 10.24 -15.98
C LEU A 188 -5.79 10.70 -14.55
N ASP A 189 -6.60 11.66 -14.12
CA ASP A 189 -6.66 12.10 -12.73
C ASP A 189 -7.12 10.94 -11.83
N LYS A 190 -6.30 10.65 -10.82
CA LYS A 190 -6.56 9.60 -9.84
C LYS A 190 -7.88 9.84 -9.09
N GLU A 191 -8.17 11.09 -8.75
CA GLU A 191 -9.34 11.44 -7.94
C GLU A 191 -10.63 11.28 -8.74
N LYS A 192 -10.60 11.62 -10.04
CA LYS A 192 -11.73 11.37 -10.94
C LYS A 192 -12.00 9.88 -11.12
N ILE A 193 -10.95 9.07 -11.32
CA ILE A 193 -11.12 7.60 -11.39
C ILE A 193 -11.70 7.07 -10.08
N HIS A 194 -11.19 7.54 -8.94
CA HIS A 194 -11.67 7.11 -7.63
C HIS A 194 -13.14 7.47 -7.40
N ALA A 195 -13.55 8.68 -7.79
CA ALA A 195 -14.93 9.13 -7.69
C ALA A 195 -15.88 8.25 -8.52
N GLU A 196 -15.55 7.99 -9.79
CA GLU A 196 -16.36 7.13 -10.66
C GLU A 196 -16.39 5.67 -10.17
N MET A 197 -15.25 5.15 -9.72
CA MET A 197 -15.16 3.82 -9.12
C MET A 197 -16.04 3.70 -7.87
N LYS A 198 -15.94 4.67 -6.96
CA LYS A 198 -16.74 4.69 -5.73
C LYS A 198 -18.22 4.73 -6.07
N LYS A 199 -18.63 5.61 -6.98
CA LYS A 199 -20.01 5.73 -7.43
C LYS A 199 -20.56 4.40 -7.96
N LEU A 200 -19.84 3.78 -8.91
CA LEU A 200 -20.26 2.51 -9.51
C LEU A 200 -20.36 1.39 -8.46
N VAL A 201 -19.36 1.25 -7.58
CA VAL A 201 -19.36 0.22 -6.54
C VAL A 201 -20.46 0.46 -5.50
N ASP A 202 -20.75 1.71 -5.14
CA ASP A 202 -21.86 2.04 -4.23
C ASP A 202 -23.22 1.70 -4.85
N GLU A 203 -23.40 1.98 -6.14
CA GLU A 203 -24.62 1.62 -6.89
C GLU A 203 -24.81 0.10 -6.97
N ILE A 204 -23.73 -0.66 -7.20
CA ILE A 204 -23.75 -2.13 -7.16
C ILE A 204 -24.18 -2.63 -5.78
N HIS A 205 -23.56 -2.16 -4.70
CA HIS A 205 -23.93 -2.56 -3.35
C HIS A 205 -25.37 -2.19 -3.00
N LYS A 206 -25.81 -1.00 -3.40
CA LYS A 206 -27.18 -0.53 -3.17
C LYS A 206 -28.20 -1.44 -3.85
N GLU A 207 -27.95 -1.83 -5.09
CA GLU A 207 -28.86 -2.72 -5.84
C GLU A 207 -28.92 -4.11 -5.21
N ILE A 208 -27.77 -4.69 -4.85
CA ILE A 208 -27.70 -6.00 -4.20
C ILE A 208 -28.44 -5.99 -2.86
N ARG A 209 -28.35 -4.91 -2.08
CA ARG A 209 -29.09 -4.78 -0.81
C ARG A 209 -30.60 -4.65 -0.97
N LYS A 210 -31.10 -4.22 -2.13
CA LYS A 210 -32.55 -4.16 -2.40
C LYS A 210 -33.11 -5.51 -2.86
N ALA A 211 -32.27 -6.31 -3.50
CA ALA A 211 -32.64 -7.62 -4.02
C ALA A 211 -32.62 -8.73 -2.96
N ASN A 212 -32.03 -8.47 -1.79
CA ASN A 212 -32.03 -9.34 -0.61
C ASN A 212 -32.96 -8.78 0.47
#